data_AF-A0A8T2MR65-F1
#
_entry.id   AF-A0A8T2MR65-F1
#
_cell.length_a   1.000
_cell.length_b   1.000
_cell.length_c   1.000
_cell.angle_alpha   90.00
_cell.angle_beta   90.00
_cell.angle_gamma   90.00
#
_symmetry.space_group_name_H-M   'P 1'
#
loop_
_entity.id
_entity.type
_entity.pdbx_description
1 polymer ?
#
loop_
_entity_poly.entity_id
_entity_poly.type
_entity_poly.pdbx_seq_one_letter_code
_entity_poly.pdbx_strand_id
1 'polypeptide(L)'
;MEMSDDVYANAEIIQNMKSTTLDQSPQNSSGEQQSGRRNYRLTAVCLGLLTVLLLIIITAISIHYDGVLNDTMEKYSTLSETLNQLQTNYSSLTAERDQLQTNYNSITAERDQLLTKYNSLTADRDQLQTNYNSITAERDQLLTKYNSLTADRDQLQTNYNSLTAQKDQLLTNYNSLAAETDQLKRRLEYSCPHSWIKFSSSCYYISKEKKTWSESRQYCRQRGADLVIINNREEKFGLQNNGDSSDVVIEAVADNMQANLFTATSNRAEATVTANRREAYKTLIKQLAALNPDSRDRRTPRFGEY
;
A
#
# COMPACT_ATOMS: atom_id res chain seq x y z
N MET A 1 -15.78 26.39 47.96
CA MET A 1 -16.96 26.40 48.86
C MET A 1 -16.56 27.26 50.03
N GLU A 2 -16.82 28.56 49.91
CA GLU A 2 -16.60 29.56 50.95
C GLU A 2 -17.63 29.35 52.07
N MET A 3 -17.21 29.54 53.32
CA MET A 3 -18.15 29.61 54.45
C MET A 3 -17.70 30.68 55.44
N SER A 4 -18.22 31.88 55.16
CA SER A 4 -18.63 33.02 56.00
C SER A 4 -17.93 33.34 57.32
N ASP A 5 -17.57 34.62 57.41
CA ASP A 5 -17.20 35.43 58.56
C ASP A 5 -18.33 35.64 59.61
N ASP A 6 -17.85 35.90 60.84
CA ASP A 6 -18.25 36.85 61.90
C ASP A 6 -19.70 36.99 62.42
N VAL A 7 -19.83 36.87 63.76
CA VAL A 7 -20.80 37.63 64.59
C VAL A 7 -20.22 37.99 65.98
N TYR A 8 -19.82 39.26 66.10
CA TYR A 8 -20.18 40.29 67.10
C TYR A 8 -20.02 40.14 68.63
N ALA A 9 -19.53 41.26 69.19
CA ALA A 9 -19.19 41.58 70.58
C ALA A 9 -20.39 41.94 71.49
N ASN A 10 -20.14 42.03 72.81
CA ASN A 10 -20.76 42.92 73.82
C ASN A 10 -20.18 42.60 75.22
N ALA A 11 -20.09 43.44 76.23
CA ALA A 11 -20.01 44.89 76.44
C ALA A 11 -19.76 45.04 77.97
N GLU A 12 -18.96 46.02 78.35
CA GLU A 12 -18.59 46.33 79.74
C GLU A 12 -19.75 46.99 80.52
N ILE A 13 -19.95 46.64 81.80
CA ILE A 13 -20.79 47.40 82.73
C ILE A 13 -20.04 47.57 84.06
N ILE A 14 -19.64 48.82 84.32
CA ILE A 14 -19.30 49.37 85.63
C ILE A 14 -20.60 49.84 86.30
N GLN A 15 -20.82 49.50 87.57
CA GLN A 15 -21.61 50.33 88.48
C GLN A 15 -20.90 50.56 89.80
N ASN A 16 -21.14 51.77 90.28
CA ASN A 16 -20.38 52.57 91.21
C ASN A 16 -21.09 52.66 92.57
N MET A 17 -20.32 52.99 93.61
CA MET A 17 -20.72 53.71 94.83
C MET A 17 -21.61 53.01 95.87
N LYS A 18 -21.12 52.92 97.12
CA LYS A 18 -21.43 53.93 98.16
C LYS A 18 -20.52 53.81 99.40
N SER A 19 -19.88 54.93 99.75
CA SER A 19 -19.19 55.22 101.00
C SER A 19 -20.20 55.49 102.15
N THR A 20 -19.76 55.38 103.42
CA THR A 20 -19.93 56.40 104.50
C THR A 20 -19.60 55.81 105.88
N THR A 21 -18.87 56.61 106.67
CA THR A 21 -18.35 56.42 108.02
C THR A 21 -19.20 57.09 109.12
N LEU A 22 -18.87 56.75 110.39
CA LEU A 22 -19.19 57.42 111.69
C LEU A 22 -20.62 57.21 112.24
N ASP A 23 -20.91 57.09 113.55
CA ASP A 23 -20.21 56.97 114.84
C ASP A 23 -21.31 56.71 115.92
N GLN A 24 -20.90 56.33 117.15
CA GLN A 24 -21.49 56.61 118.47
C GLN A 24 -21.71 55.43 119.44
N SER A 25 -20.87 55.43 120.48
CA SER A 25 -21.09 54.96 121.87
C SER A 25 -22.10 55.89 122.61
N PRO A 26 -22.66 55.61 123.82
CA PRO A 26 -21.87 55.66 125.08
C PRO A 26 -22.35 54.85 126.33
N GLN A 27 -21.36 54.44 127.14
CA GLN A 27 -21.16 54.62 128.61
C GLN A 27 -22.12 54.15 129.74
N ASN A 28 -21.45 53.69 130.81
CA ASN A 28 -21.74 53.72 132.27
C ASN A 28 -22.77 52.71 132.84
N SER A 29 -22.57 52.08 134.02
CA SER A 29 -21.92 52.56 135.25
C SER A 29 -21.51 51.42 136.21
N SER A 30 -20.45 51.66 136.99
CA SER A 30 -20.16 51.28 138.41
C SER A 30 -21.05 50.21 139.08
N GLY A 31 -20.57 49.16 139.74
CA GLY A 31 -19.39 49.06 140.61
C GLY A 31 -19.86 48.89 142.05
N GLU A 32 -19.60 47.74 142.69
CA GLU A 32 -19.16 47.70 144.10
C GLU A 32 -18.64 46.32 144.51
N GLN A 33 -17.82 46.38 145.56
CA GLN A 33 -16.85 45.39 145.99
C GLN A 33 -17.48 44.24 146.78
N GLN A 34 -16.81 43.09 146.80
CA GLN A 34 -16.27 42.51 148.04
C GLN A 34 -15.33 41.35 147.68
N SER A 35 -14.05 41.52 147.98
CA SER A 35 -13.44 40.97 149.19
C SER A 35 -13.27 39.45 149.11
N GLY A 36 -12.07 39.04 148.68
CA GLY A 36 -11.70 37.63 148.55
C GLY A 36 -10.26 37.49 148.12
N ARG A 37 -9.35 37.95 148.98
CA ARG A 37 -7.90 37.81 148.82
C ARG A 37 -7.56 36.32 148.68
N ARG A 38 -6.70 35.99 147.69
CA ARG A 38 -6.03 34.69 147.39
C ARG A 38 -6.88 33.77 146.49
N ASN A 39 -6.64 33.68 145.17
CA ASN A 39 -5.46 33.08 144.55
C ASN A 39 -5.29 33.48 143.06
N TYR A 40 -4.60 34.60 142.77
CA TYR A 40 -4.20 34.98 141.40
C TYR A 40 -3.32 33.92 140.71
N ARG A 41 -2.81 32.94 141.47
CA ARG A 41 -2.02 31.83 140.94
C ARG A 41 -2.86 30.78 140.22
N LEU A 42 -4.10 30.50 140.65
CA LEU A 42 -4.93 29.44 140.05
C LEU A 42 -5.59 29.91 138.74
N THR A 43 -6.08 31.16 138.72
CA THR A 43 -6.67 31.78 137.52
C THR A 43 -5.62 32.09 136.46
N ALA A 44 -4.41 32.53 136.84
CA ALA A 44 -3.28 32.67 135.91
C ALA A 44 -2.81 31.32 135.35
N VAL A 45 -2.84 30.25 136.16
CA VAL A 45 -2.53 28.88 135.71
C VAL A 45 -3.59 28.35 134.74
N CYS A 46 -4.89 28.59 134.99
CA CYS A 46 -5.96 28.21 134.06
C CYS A 46 -5.94 29.01 132.76
N LEU A 47 -5.71 30.33 132.81
CA LEU A 47 -5.57 31.16 131.61
C LEU A 47 -4.32 30.76 130.83
N GLY A 48 -3.20 30.50 131.53
CA GLY A 48 -1.97 29.97 130.95
C GLY A 48 -2.20 28.63 130.24
N LEU A 49 -2.86 27.67 130.89
CA LEU A 49 -3.21 26.38 130.29
C LEU A 49 -4.15 26.53 129.07
N LEU A 50 -5.11 27.43 129.12
CA LEU A 50 -6.04 27.69 128.01
C LEU A 50 -5.32 28.36 126.84
N THR A 51 -4.40 29.29 127.11
CA THR A 51 -3.53 29.88 126.08
C THR A 51 -2.59 28.85 125.47
N VAL A 52 -2.03 27.93 126.27
CA VAL A 52 -1.18 26.84 125.77
C VAL A 52 -1.99 25.86 124.91
N LEU A 53 -3.20 25.48 125.32
CA LEU A 53 -4.09 24.63 124.52
C LEU A 53 -4.51 25.29 123.20
N LEU A 54 -4.86 26.58 123.22
CA LEU A 54 -5.17 27.33 122.01
C LEU A 54 -3.96 27.45 121.08
N LEU A 55 -2.76 27.68 121.62
CA LEU A 55 -1.54 27.68 120.83
C LEU A 55 -1.28 26.32 120.20
N ILE A 56 -1.47 25.21 120.93
CA ILE A 56 -1.33 23.86 120.38
C ILE A 56 -2.33 23.64 119.24
N ILE A 57 -3.60 23.99 119.42
CA ILE A 57 -4.63 23.84 118.38
C ILE A 57 -4.30 24.70 117.15
N ILE A 58 -3.92 25.96 117.34
CA ILE A 58 -3.53 26.86 116.24
C ILE A 58 -2.32 26.28 115.51
N THR A 59 -1.28 25.82 116.22
CA THR A 59 -0.12 25.19 115.57
C THR A 59 -0.49 23.91 114.81
N ALA A 60 -1.38 23.07 115.35
CA ALA A 60 -1.85 21.87 114.66
C ALA A 60 -2.69 22.18 113.42
N ILE A 61 -3.54 23.20 113.51
CA ILE A 61 -4.33 23.72 112.38
C ILE A 61 -3.41 24.32 111.32
N SER A 62 -2.42 25.11 111.70
CA SER A 62 -1.42 25.66 110.77
C SER A 62 -0.68 24.55 110.02
N ILE A 63 -0.20 23.52 110.73
CA ILE A 63 0.47 22.36 110.11
C ILE A 63 -0.47 21.60 109.16
N HIS A 64 -1.75 21.44 109.55
CA HIS A 64 -2.74 20.78 108.70
C HIS A 64 -3.03 21.58 107.42
N TYR A 65 -3.18 22.90 107.51
CA TYR A 65 -3.35 23.77 106.35
C TYR A 65 -2.11 23.80 105.45
N ASP A 66 -0.90 23.82 106.02
CA ASP A 66 0.34 23.75 105.24
C ASP A 66 0.44 22.42 104.47
N GLY A 67 0.04 21.32 105.10
CA GLY A 67 -0.02 20.00 104.44
C GLY A 67 -1.04 19.94 103.31
N VAL A 68 -2.27 20.39 103.55
CA VAL A 68 -3.32 20.44 102.52
C VAL A 68 -2.94 21.39 101.38
N LEU A 69 -2.35 22.55 101.69
CA LEU A 69 -1.91 23.53 100.68
C LEU A 69 -0.79 22.97 99.81
N ASN A 70 0.19 22.27 100.40
CA ASN A 70 1.26 21.59 99.66
C ASN A 70 0.71 20.48 98.76
N ASP A 71 -0.17 19.61 99.25
CA ASP A 71 -0.84 18.57 98.45
C ASP A 71 -1.64 19.15 97.28
N THR A 72 -2.30 20.29 97.52
CA THR A 72 -3.09 20.97 96.48
C THR A 72 -2.18 21.62 95.45
N MET A 73 -1.07 22.23 95.88
CA MET A 73 -0.09 22.86 94.99
C MET A 73 0.69 21.84 94.16
N GLU A 74 0.99 20.66 94.70
CA GLU A 74 1.59 19.54 93.97
C GLU A 74 0.64 19.05 92.87
N LYS A 75 -0.65 18.84 93.18
CA LYS A 75 -1.66 18.48 92.16
C LYS A 75 -1.77 19.52 91.04
N TYR A 76 -1.75 20.82 91.38
CA TYR A 76 -1.74 21.88 90.36
C TYR A 76 -0.46 21.88 89.53
N SER A 77 0.70 21.63 90.13
CA SER A 77 1.98 21.51 89.43
C SER A 77 1.97 20.34 88.45
N THR A 78 1.56 19.16 88.90
CA THR A 78 1.43 17.97 88.04
C THR A 78 0.41 18.19 86.92
N LEU A 79 -0.74 18.81 87.22
CA LEU A 79 -1.75 19.13 86.21
C LEU A 79 -1.21 20.09 85.15
N SER A 80 -0.48 21.13 85.57
CA SER A 80 0.20 22.08 84.67
C SER A 80 1.22 21.38 83.76
N GLU A 81 2.03 20.48 84.31
CA GLU A 81 2.98 19.67 83.52
C GLU A 81 2.26 18.79 82.50
N THR A 82 1.20 18.09 82.89
CA THR A 82 0.42 17.26 81.96
C THR A 82 -0.26 18.07 80.85
N LEU A 83 -0.74 19.28 81.15
CA LEU A 83 -1.29 20.20 80.15
C LEU A 83 -0.21 20.65 79.15
N ASN A 84 0.99 21.00 79.63
CA ASN A 84 2.12 21.37 78.77
C ASN A 84 2.56 20.20 77.88
N GLN A 85 2.59 18.98 78.43
CA GLN A 85 2.89 17.77 77.66
C GLN A 85 1.82 17.52 76.59
N LEU A 86 0.54 17.61 76.94
CA LEU A 86 -0.56 17.42 76.00
C LEU A 86 -0.55 18.49 74.89
N GLN A 87 -0.25 19.75 75.23
CA GLN A 87 -0.08 20.84 74.29
C GLN A 87 1.07 20.56 73.29
N THR A 88 2.20 20.06 73.81
CA THR A 88 3.36 19.69 72.98
C THR A 88 3.01 18.54 72.05
N ASN A 89 2.36 17.50 72.57
CA ASN A 89 1.92 16.34 71.78
C ASN A 89 0.90 16.74 70.70
N TYR A 90 -0.05 17.61 71.03
CA TYR A 90 -1.03 18.11 70.07
C TYR A 90 -0.37 18.92 68.94
N SER A 91 0.62 19.75 69.29
CA SER A 91 1.39 20.51 68.31
C SER A 91 2.22 19.60 67.40
N SER A 92 2.83 18.55 67.97
CA SER A 92 3.57 17.53 67.20
C SER A 92 2.66 16.77 66.24
N LEU A 93 1.50 16.31 66.70
CA LEU A 93 0.54 15.58 65.87
C LEU A 93 -0.03 16.45 64.75
N THR A 94 -0.20 17.76 65.00
CA THR A 94 -0.59 18.73 63.98
C THR A 94 0.46 18.83 62.88
N ALA A 95 1.74 18.91 63.26
CA ALA A 95 2.84 18.95 62.29
C ALA A 95 2.95 17.66 61.46
N GLU A 96 2.76 16.48 62.08
CA GLU A 96 2.72 15.20 61.38
C GLU A 96 1.56 15.13 60.38
N ARG A 97 0.37 15.59 60.78
CA ARG A 97 -0.80 15.67 59.89
C ARG A 97 -0.54 16.59 58.69
N ASP A 98 0.09 17.74 58.91
CA ASP A 98 0.41 18.68 57.83
C ASP A 98 1.47 18.12 56.88
N GLN A 99 2.46 17.41 57.41
CA GLN A 99 3.42 16.66 56.59
C GLN A 99 2.74 15.58 55.76
N LEU A 100 1.85 14.79 56.37
CA LEU A 100 1.12 13.74 55.66
C LEU A 100 0.20 14.31 54.57
N GLN A 101 -0.45 15.43 54.85
CA GLN A 101 -1.27 16.15 53.85
C GLN A 101 -0.42 16.62 52.67
N THR A 102 0.78 17.14 52.93
CA THR A 102 1.72 17.55 51.88
C THR A 102 2.15 16.36 51.02
N ASN A 103 2.52 15.25 51.66
CA ASN A 103 2.90 14.02 50.97
C ASN A 103 1.74 13.45 50.14
N TYR A 104 0.52 13.47 50.67
CA TYR A 104 -0.69 13.04 49.97
C TYR A 104 -0.93 13.88 48.70
N ASN A 105 -0.81 15.20 48.81
CA ASN A 105 -0.95 16.10 47.66
C ASN A 105 0.15 15.85 46.61
N SER A 106 1.39 15.61 47.04
CA SER A 106 2.50 15.28 46.14
C SER A 106 2.27 13.99 45.35
N ILE A 107 1.90 12.90 46.04
CA ILE A 107 1.60 11.61 45.41
C ILE A 107 0.40 11.71 44.46
N THR A 108 -0.60 12.52 44.81
CA THR A 108 -1.75 12.78 43.93
C THR A 108 -1.31 13.45 42.63
N ALA A 109 -0.42 14.45 42.71
CA ALA A 109 0.13 15.11 41.53
C ALA A 109 0.97 14.15 40.67
N GLU A 110 1.80 13.31 41.28
CA GLU A 110 2.59 12.30 40.56
C GLU A 110 1.70 11.27 39.85
N ARG A 111 0.63 10.81 40.50
CA ARG A 111 -0.36 9.91 39.91
C ARG A 111 -1.01 10.55 38.67
N ASP A 112 -1.40 11.82 38.76
CA ASP A 112 -2.07 12.51 37.66
C ASP A 112 -1.12 12.76 36.47
N GLN A 113 0.16 13.04 36.75
CA GLN A 113 1.20 13.08 35.73
C GLN A 113 1.40 11.72 35.05
N LEU A 114 1.42 10.64 35.83
CA LEU A 114 1.57 9.29 35.29
C LEU A 114 0.37 8.89 34.43
N LEU A 115 -0.85 9.24 34.87
CA LEU A 115 -2.07 9.02 34.11
C LEU A 115 -2.04 9.74 32.75
N THR A 116 -1.55 10.99 32.74
CA THR A 116 -1.37 11.75 31.51
C THR A 116 -0.38 11.07 30.56
N LYS A 117 0.77 10.63 31.08
CA LYS A 117 1.77 9.88 30.29
C LYS A 117 1.20 8.56 29.75
N TYR A 118 0.44 7.83 30.56
CA TYR A 118 -0.20 6.58 30.17
C TYR A 118 -1.20 6.77 29.02
N ASN A 119 -2.02 7.81 29.07
CA ASN A 119 -2.98 8.14 28.03
C ASN A 119 -2.27 8.53 26.72
N SER A 120 -1.21 9.35 26.82
CA SER A 120 -0.38 9.70 25.65
C SER A 120 0.24 8.46 25.00
N LEU A 121 0.83 7.56 25.81
CA LEU A 121 1.43 6.33 25.31
C LEU A 121 0.40 5.39 24.67
N THR A 122 -0.83 5.39 25.18
CA THR A 122 -1.93 4.64 24.57
C THR A 122 -2.28 5.19 23.20
N ALA A 123 -2.38 6.52 23.05
CA ALA A 123 -2.61 7.16 21.76
C ALA A 123 -1.47 6.87 20.76
N ASP A 124 -0.21 6.95 21.20
CA ASP A 124 0.95 6.65 20.35
C ASP A 124 0.93 5.20 19.85
N ARG A 125 0.55 4.26 20.73
CA ARG A 125 0.41 2.84 20.38
C ARG A 125 -0.73 2.59 19.39
N ASP A 126 -1.87 3.25 19.55
CA ASP A 126 -2.99 3.14 18.61
C ASP A 126 -2.64 3.77 17.24
N GLN A 127 -1.89 4.87 17.25
CA GLN A 127 -1.37 5.49 16.03
C GLN A 127 -0.38 4.56 15.31
N LEU A 128 0.53 3.94 16.05
CA LEU A 128 1.49 2.99 15.49
C LEU A 128 0.78 1.76 14.91
N GLN A 129 -0.26 1.26 15.57
CA GLN A 129 -1.08 0.15 15.07
C GLN A 129 -1.77 0.53 13.74
N THR A 130 -2.27 1.75 13.64
CA THR A 130 -2.89 2.26 12.41
C THR A 130 -1.87 2.32 11.26
N ASN A 131 -0.69 2.88 11.53
CA ASN A 131 0.40 2.95 10.55
C ASN A 131 0.86 1.55 10.11
N TYR A 132 0.95 0.60 11.04
CA TYR A 132 1.30 -0.80 10.77
C TYR A 132 0.29 -1.47 9.83
N ASN A 133 -1.01 -1.24 10.06
CA ASN A 133 -2.05 -1.79 9.19
C ASN A 133 -1.99 -1.16 7.79
N SER A 134 -1.73 0.15 7.69
CA SER A 134 -1.59 0.86 6.42
C SER A 134 -0.43 0.32 5.58
N ILE A 135 0.77 0.20 6.17
CA ILE A 135 1.94 -0.30 5.44
C ILE A 135 1.79 -1.77 5.05
N THR A 136 1.06 -2.56 5.85
CA THR A 136 0.71 -3.94 5.50
C THR A 136 -0.17 -3.98 4.26
N ALA A 137 -1.19 -3.12 4.16
CA ALA A 137 -2.05 -3.03 2.99
C ALA A 137 -1.29 -2.57 1.73
N GLU A 138 -0.40 -1.57 1.86
CA GLU A 138 0.45 -1.11 0.75
C GLU A 138 1.39 -2.21 0.24
N ARG A 139 2.00 -2.97 1.15
CA ARG A 139 2.83 -4.13 0.81
C ARG A 139 2.04 -5.16 0.01
N ASP A 140 0.82 -5.48 0.43
CA ASP A 140 -0.01 -6.49 -0.24
C ASP A 140 -0.48 -6.01 -1.63
N GLN A 141 -0.75 -4.71 -1.77
CA GLN A 141 -1.00 -4.09 -3.09
C GLN A 141 0.22 -4.18 -4.00
N LEU A 142 1.42 -3.89 -3.47
CA LEU A 142 2.66 -3.97 -4.23
C LEU A 142 2.97 -5.41 -4.66
N LEU A 143 2.74 -6.38 -3.78
CA LEU A 143 2.89 -7.80 -4.08
C LEU A 143 1.97 -8.23 -5.23
N THR A 144 0.72 -7.76 -5.22
CA THR A 144 -0.24 -8.01 -6.30
C THR A 144 0.25 -7.43 -7.64
N LYS A 145 0.72 -6.18 -7.64
CA LYS A 145 1.30 -5.55 -8.85
C LYS A 145 2.54 -6.29 -9.35
N TYR A 146 3.42 -6.73 -8.44
CA TYR A 146 4.62 -7.49 -8.78
C TYR A 146 4.29 -8.82 -9.47
N ASN A 147 3.29 -9.54 -8.95
CA ASN A 147 2.85 -10.80 -9.54
C ASN A 147 2.23 -10.60 -10.93
N SER A 148 1.43 -9.54 -11.11
CA SER A 148 0.88 -9.18 -12.43
C SER A 148 1.98 -8.87 -13.44
N LEU A 149 2.98 -8.06 -13.04
CA LEU A 149 4.10 -7.71 -13.91
C LEU A 149 4.96 -8.94 -14.27
N THR A 150 5.07 -9.88 -13.33
CA THR A 150 5.74 -11.16 -13.58
C THR A 150 5.01 -11.97 -14.65
N ALA A 151 3.68 -12.04 -14.57
CA ALA A 151 2.86 -12.71 -15.59
C ALA A 151 2.97 -12.03 -16.97
N ASP A 152 2.91 -10.70 -17.02
CA ASP A 152 3.06 -9.94 -18.27
C ASP A 152 4.43 -10.19 -18.92
N ARG A 153 5.49 -10.24 -18.10
CA ARG A 153 6.84 -10.57 -18.57
C ARG A 153 6.92 -11.97 -19.15
N ASP A 154 6.32 -12.97 -18.51
CA ASP A 154 6.31 -14.35 -19.01
C ASP A 154 5.50 -14.49 -20.30
N GLN A 155 4.39 -13.76 -20.40
CA GLN A 155 3.61 -13.68 -21.62
C GLN A 155 4.41 -13.03 -22.76
N LEU A 156 5.11 -11.93 -22.49
CA LEU A 156 5.94 -11.25 -23.49
C LEU A 156 7.09 -12.14 -23.96
N GLN A 157 7.72 -12.89 -23.03
CA GLN A 157 8.76 -13.86 -23.37
C GLN A 157 8.22 -14.95 -24.32
N THR A 158 7.00 -15.44 -24.05
CA THR A 158 6.34 -16.43 -24.91
C THR A 158 6.08 -15.87 -26.31
N ASN A 159 5.57 -14.64 -26.39
CA ASN A 159 5.32 -13.96 -27.66
C ASN A 159 6.63 -13.74 -28.45
N TYR A 160 7.69 -13.34 -27.76
CA TYR A 160 9.01 -13.15 -28.37
C TYR A 160 9.56 -14.46 -28.97
N ASN A 161 9.45 -15.56 -28.23
CA ASN A 161 9.89 -16.88 -28.72
C ASN A 161 9.06 -17.32 -29.94
N SER A 162 7.75 -17.09 -29.92
CA SER A 162 6.87 -17.38 -31.08
C SER A 162 7.24 -16.55 -32.31
N LEU A 163 7.50 -15.26 -32.13
CA LEU A 163 7.90 -14.37 -33.23
C LEU A 163 9.26 -14.77 -33.81
N THR A 164 10.19 -15.18 -32.96
CA THR A 164 11.49 -15.71 -33.38
C THR A 164 11.31 -16.97 -34.24
N ALA A 165 10.46 -17.90 -33.80
CA ALA A 165 10.16 -19.10 -34.59
C ALA A 165 9.52 -18.77 -35.95
N GLN A 166 8.59 -17.81 -36.01
CA GLN A 166 7.98 -17.36 -37.27
C GLN A 166 9.00 -16.72 -38.20
N LYS A 167 9.94 -15.93 -37.65
CA LYS A 167 11.04 -15.35 -38.42
C LYS A 167 11.93 -16.44 -39.03
N ASP A 168 12.28 -17.47 -38.26
CA ASP A 168 13.11 -18.57 -38.73
C ASP A 168 12.39 -19.40 -39.81
N GLN A 169 11.08 -19.59 -39.68
CA GLN A 169 10.24 -20.20 -40.70
C GLN A 169 10.24 -19.38 -41.99
N LEU A 170 10.04 -18.05 -41.89
CA LEU A 170 10.04 -17.18 -43.05
C LEU A 170 11.42 -17.17 -43.73
N LEU A 171 12.51 -17.16 -42.96
CA LEU A 171 13.87 -17.24 -43.50
C LEU A 171 14.08 -18.55 -44.27
N THR A 172 13.58 -19.66 -43.74
CA THR A 172 13.62 -20.97 -44.42
C THR A 172 12.86 -20.94 -45.73
N ASN A 173 11.63 -20.41 -45.73
CA ASN A 173 10.81 -20.28 -46.94
C ASN A 173 11.48 -19.38 -47.98
N TYR A 174 12.05 -18.25 -47.56
CA TYR A 174 12.78 -17.33 -48.43
C TYR A 174 13.97 -18.02 -49.11
N ASN A 175 14.79 -18.74 -48.35
CA ASN A 175 15.93 -19.47 -48.90
C ASN A 175 15.49 -20.58 -49.87
N SER A 176 14.39 -21.28 -49.57
CA SER A 176 13.81 -22.28 -50.48
C SER A 176 13.35 -21.65 -51.79
N LEU A 177 12.68 -20.50 -51.73
CA LEU A 177 12.20 -19.77 -52.91
C LEU A 177 13.38 -19.25 -53.76
N ALA A 178 14.44 -18.78 -53.10
CA ALA A 178 15.67 -18.38 -53.79
C ALA A 178 16.30 -19.55 -54.54
N ALA A 179 16.39 -20.73 -53.90
CA ALA A 179 16.91 -21.95 -54.53
C ALA A 179 16.06 -22.41 -55.72
N GLU A 180 14.73 -22.35 -55.62
CA GLU A 180 13.82 -22.65 -56.73
C GLU A 180 14.00 -21.67 -57.89
N THR A 181 14.13 -20.38 -57.59
CA THR A 181 14.38 -19.34 -58.58
C THR A 181 15.68 -19.59 -59.33
N ASP A 182 16.75 -19.94 -58.62
CA ASP A 182 18.03 -20.29 -59.22
C ASP A 182 17.93 -21.55 -60.08
N GLN A 183 17.15 -22.55 -59.64
CA GLN A 183 16.91 -23.76 -60.42
C GLN A 183 16.14 -23.47 -61.71
N LEU A 184 15.10 -22.63 -61.65
CA LEU A 184 14.34 -22.19 -62.83
C LEU A 184 15.23 -21.39 -63.78
N LYS A 185 16.05 -20.48 -63.24
CA LYS A 185 17.01 -19.70 -64.03
C LYS A 185 17.98 -20.60 -64.79
N ARG A 186 18.54 -21.63 -64.14
CA ARG A 186 19.39 -22.63 -64.82
C ARG A 186 18.63 -23.45 -65.87
N ARG A 187 17.36 -23.80 -65.64
CA ARG A 187 16.53 -24.50 -66.63
C ARG A 187 16.21 -23.62 -67.84
N LEU A 188 16.04 -22.32 -67.62
CA LEU A 188 15.83 -21.30 -68.64
C LEU A 188 17.14 -20.82 -69.29
N GLU A 189 18.29 -21.27 -68.77
CA GLU A 189 19.61 -20.98 -69.34
C GLU A 189 19.81 -21.80 -70.61
N TYR A 190 19.10 -21.37 -71.64
CA TYR A 190 19.19 -21.89 -72.99
C TYR A 190 20.44 -21.32 -73.67
N SER A 191 21.34 -22.20 -74.08
CA SER A 191 22.49 -21.87 -74.91
C SER A 191 22.23 -22.35 -76.33
N CYS A 192 22.56 -21.51 -77.32
CA CYS A 192 22.39 -21.88 -78.71
C CYS A 192 23.40 -22.98 -79.11
N PRO A 193 23.05 -23.84 -80.06
CA PRO A 193 24.00 -24.80 -80.61
C PRO A 193 25.25 -24.10 -81.17
N HIS A 194 26.38 -24.83 -81.24
CA HIS A 194 27.63 -24.27 -81.73
C HIS A 194 27.48 -23.66 -83.13
N SER A 195 28.04 -22.47 -83.34
CA SER A 195 27.92 -21.66 -84.58
C SER A 195 26.53 -21.09 -84.87
N TRP A 196 25.63 -21.06 -83.89
CA TRP A 196 24.37 -20.29 -83.94
C TRP A 196 24.50 -19.01 -83.12
N ILE A 197 23.92 -17.93 -83.62
CA ILE A 197 23.89 -16.63 -82.96
C ILE A 197 22.68 -16.62 -82.01
N LYS A 198 22.92 -16.35 -80.73
CA LYS A 198 21.85 -16.10 -79.77
C LYS A 198 21.43 -14.63 -79.87
N PHE A 199 20.17 -14.40 -80.16
CA PHE A 199 19.58 -13.06 -80.05
C PHE A 199 18.25 -13.16 -79.32
N SER A 200 18.14 -12.47 -78.19
CA SER A 200 17.01 -12.61 -77.26
C SER A 200 16.80 -14.08 -76.84
N SER A 201 15.60 -14.62 -76.98
CA SER A 201 15.21 -16.00 -76.66
C SER A 201 15.36 -16.99 -77.82
N SER A 202 15.87 -16.57 -78.98
CA SER A 202 15.93 -17.38 -80.20
C SER A 202 17.36 -17.59 -80.68
N CYS A 203 17.58 -18.69 -81.40
CA CYS A 203 18.86 -19.00 -82.05
C CYS A 203 18.73 -18.86 -83.55
N TYR A 204 19.72 -18.21 -84.14
CA TYR A 204 19.77 -17.89 -85.55
C TYR A 204 20.99 -18.54 -86.19
N TYR A 205 20.82 -19.12 -87.37
CA TYR A 205 21.92 -19.64 -88.16
C TYR A 205 21.96 -18.97 -89.52
N ILE A 206 23.15 -18.50 -89.91
CA ILE A 206 23.40 -17.86 -91.19
C ILE A 206 24.18 -18.84 -92.06
N SER A 207 23.53 -19.40 -93.08
CA SER A 207 24.16 -20.37 -93.99
C SER A 207 24.97 -19.68 -95.07
N LYS A 208 26.30 -19.88 -95.14
CA LYS A 208 27.18 -19.28 -96.17
C LYS A 208 26.94 -19.78 -97.61
N GLU A 209 26.05 -20.76 -97.81
CA GLU A 209 25.78 -21.36 -99.11
C GLU A 209 24.56 -20.73 -99.79
N LYS A 210 24.66 -20.44 -101.09
CA LYS A 210 23.52 -19.95 -101.89
C LYS A 210 22.64 -21.15 -102.31
N LYS A 211 21.34 -21.09 -102.00
CA LYS A 211 20.33 -22.10 -102.36
C LYS A 211 19.03 -21.44 -102.83
N THR A 212 18.20 -22.17 -103.56
CA THR A 212 16.84 -21.70 -103.88
C THR A 212 15.97 -21.68 -102.63
N TRP A 213 14.92 -20.84 -102.60
CA TRP A 213 14.04 -20.70 -101.43
C TRP A 213 13.54 -22.05 -100.87
N SER A 214 13.16 -22.99 -101.75
CA SER A 214 12.68 -24.32 -101.35
C SER A 214 13.78 -25.17 -100.70
N GLU A 215 14.98 -25.17 -101.29
CA GLU A 215 16.15 -25.88 -100.76
C GLU A 215 16.63 -25.27 -99.44
N SER A 216 16.59 -23.95 -99.33
CA SER A 216 16.91 -23.19 -98.13
C SER A 216 16.01 -23.58 -96.97
N ARG A 217 14.69 -23.59 -97.18
CA ARG A 217 13.72 -23.98 -96.17
C ARG A 217 13.90 -25.44 -95.74
N GLN A 218 14.14 -26.34 -96.70
CA GLN A 218 14.41 -27.75 -96.40
C GLN A 218 15.71 -27.91 -95.60
N TYR A 219 16.74 -27.14 -95.91
CA TYR A 219 18.01 -27.12 -95.20
C TYR A 219 17.87 -26.68 -93.73
N CYS A 220 17.03 -25.67 -93.46
CA CYS A 220 16.67 -25.25 -92.10
C CYS A 220 15.93 -26.37 -91.34
N ARG A 221 14.93 -26.99 -91.99
CA ARG A 221 14.11 -28.06 -91.40
C ARG A 221 14.89 -29.31 -91.05
N GLN A 222 15.87 -29.68 -91.87
CA GLN A 222 16.80 -30.79 -91.56
C GLN A 222 17.63 -30.54 -90.30
N ARG A 223 17.82 -29.27 -89.90
CA ARG A 223 18.54 -28.85 -88.69
C ARG A 223 17.61 -28.53 -87.52
N GLY A 224 16.32 -28.85 -87.63
CA GLY A 224 15.33 -28.57 -86.59
C GLY A 224 14.91 -27.11 -86.48
N ALA A 225 15.09 -26.32 -87.55
CA ALA A 225 14.70 -24.91 -87.65
C ALA A 225 13.76 -24.67 -88.85
N ASP A 226 13.25 -23.46 -89.01
CA ASP A 226 12.60 -23.01 -90.27
C ASP A 226 13.23 -21.68 -90.71
N LEU A 227 12.84 -21.14 -91.85
CA LEU A 227 13.30 -19.80 -92.28
C LEU A 227 12.86 -18.73 -91.27
N VAL A 228 13.76 -17.78 -91.00
CA VAL A 228 13.52 -16.60 -90.18
C VAL A 228 12.37 -15.78 -90.73
N ILE A 229 11.66 -15.14 -89.83
CA ILE A 229 10.71 -14.09 -90.17
C ILE A 229 11.10 -12.88 -89.32
N ILE A 230 11.80 -11.92 -89.93
CA ILE A 230 12.24 -10.71 -89.25
C ILE A 230 11.05 -9.79 -89.07
N ASN A 231 10.58 -9.63 -87.83
CA ASN A 231 9.34 -8.89 -87.54
C ASN A 231 9.57 -7.51 -86.91
N ASN A 232 10.80 -7.19 -86.49
CA ASN A 232 11.12 -5.90 -85.88
C ASN A 232 12.49 -5.37 -86.33
N ARG A 233 12.72 -4.06 -86.15
CA ARG A 233 13.93 -3.38 -86.64
C ARG A 233 15.16 -3.78 -85.82
N GLU A 234 14.95 -4.11 -84.56
CA GLU A 234 15.97 -4.50 -83.60
C GLU A 234 16.56 -5.87 -83.96
N GLU A 235 15.72 -6.83 -84.36
CA GLU A 235 16.09 -8.15 -84.87
C GLU A 235 16.87 -8.03 -86.18
N LYS A 236 16.37 -7.21 -87.11
CA LYS A 236 17.07 -6.91 -88.36
C LYS A 236 18.46 -6.35 -88.10
N PHE A 237 18.57 -5.34 -87.22
CA PHE A 237 19.82 -4.68 -86.90
C PHE A 237 20.78 -5.60 -86.13
N GLY A 238 20.25 -6.42 -85.22
CA GLY A 238 21.02 -7.40 -84.46
C GLY A 238 21.67 -8.46 -85.34
N LEU A 239 20.94 -9.00 -86.32
CA LEU A 239 21.44 -10.04 -87.22
C LEU A 239 22.43 -9.49 -88.26
N GLN A 240 22.22 -8.26 -88.74
CA GLN A 240 23.11 -7.60 -89.71
C GLN A 240 24.50 -7.29 -89.15
N ASN A 241 24.61 -6.96 -87.86
CA ASN A 241 25.91 -6.65 -87.24
C ASN A 241 26.72 -7.89 -86.83
N ASN A 242 26.08 -9.07 -86.76
CA ASN A 242 26.74 -10.34 -86.44
C ASN A 242 27.06 -11.19 -87.69
N GLY A 243 26.46 -10.86 -88.84
CA GLY A 243 26.74 -11.47 -90.13
C GLY A 243 27.87 -10.75 -90.84
N ASP A 244 28.95 -11.48 -91.15
CA ASP A 244 30.04 -10.96 -91.97
C ASP A 244 29.48 -10.52 -93.34
N SER A 245 29.94 -9.36 -93.78
CA SER A 245 29.40 -8.56 -94.87
C SER A 245 29.26 -9.34 -96.18
N SER A 246 28.21 -9.00 -96.94
CA SER A 246 27.90 -9.32 -98.35
C SER A 246 27.25 -10.69 -98.67
N ASP A 247 26.01 -10.59 -99.16
CA ASP A 247 25.25 -11.57 -99.98
C ASP A 247 25.08 -13.00 -99.45
N VAL A 248 24.36 -13.15 -98.34
CA VAL A 248 23.89 -14.45 -97.85
C VAL A 248 22.52 -14.31 -97.18
N VAL A 249 21.47 -14.86 -97.79
CA VAL A 249 20.09 -14.86 -97.23
C VAL A 249 19.57 -16.29 -97.12
N ILE A 250 19.86 -16.92 -95.98
CA ILE A 250 19.01 -17.95 -95.37
C ILE A 250 19.24 -17.85 -93.86
N GLU A 251 18.47 -17.01 -93.17
CA GLU A 251 18.49 -17.00 -91.71
C GLU A 251 17.49 -18.06 -91.26
N ALA A 252 17.94 -19.03 -90.48
CA ALA A 252 17.10 -20.09 -89.93
C ALA A 252 16.79 -19.76 -88.47
N VAL A 253 15.53 -19.84 -88.04
CA VAL A 253 15.13 -19.75 -86.63
C VAL A 253 14.74 -21.13 -86.13
N ALA A 254 15.43 -21.59 -85.09
CA ALA A 254 14.96 -22.70 -84.29
C ALA A 254 13.99 -22.15 -83.24
N ASP A 255 12.69 -22.23 -83.50
CA ASP A 255 11.69 -21.95 -82.47
C ASP A 255 11.77 -23.02 -81.39
N ASN A 256 11.86 -22.53 -80.16
CA ASN A 256 12.11 -23.26 -78.92
C ASN A 256 11.42 -24.63 -78.85
N MET A 257 12.21 -25.72 -78.78
CA MET A 257 11.72 -27.08 -78.55
C MET A 257 10.96 -27.23 -77.20
N GLN A 258 11.15 -26.31 -76.24
CA GLN A 258 10.37 -26.21 -75.00
C GLN A 258 9.10 -25.34 -75.11
N ALA A 259 8.94 -24.50 -76.14
CA ALA A 259 7.67 -23.77 -76.36
C ALA A 259 6.56 -24.75 -76.76
N ASN A 260 6.88 -25.81 -77.49
CA ASN A 260 5.98 -26.93 -77.76
C ASN A 260 5.62 -27.73 -76.49
N LEU A 261 6.51 -27.79 -75.49
CA LEU A 261 6.19 -28.44 -74.22
C LEU A 261 5.25 -27.56 -73.38
N PHE A 262 5.44 -26.24 -73.35
CA PHE A 262 4.58 -25.30 -72.62
C PHE A 262 3.19 -25.13 -73.26
N THR A 263 3.09 -25.08 -74.59
CA THR A 263 1.78 -25.12 -75.27
C THR A 263 1.10 -26.47 -75.13
N ALA A 264 1.83 -27.59 -75.19
CA ALA A 264 1.25 -28.92 -74.96
C ALA A 264 0.76 -29.12 -73.51
N THR A 265 1.48 -28.61 -72.50
CA THR A 265 1.03 -28.67 -71.10
C THR A 265 -0.08 -27.68 -70.79
N SER A 266 -0.06 -26.47 -71.37
CA SER A 266 -1.17 -25.50 -71.27
C SER A 266 -2.45 -26.04 -71.91
N ASN A 267 -2.38 -26.55 -73.13
CA ASN A 267 -3.54 -27.14 -73.82
C ASN A 267 -4.05 -28.41 -73.11
N ARG A 268 -3.15 -29.21 -72.51
CA ARG A 268 -3.54 -30.39 -71.69
C ARG A 268 -4.17 -29.98 -70.37
N ALA A 269 -3.69 -28.91 -69.71
CA ALA A 269 -4.28 -28.38 -68.49
C ALA A 269 -5.68 -27.79 -68.76
N GLU A 270 -5.84 -27.01 -69.83
CA GLU A 270 -7.14 -26.45 -70.25
C GLU A 270 -8.15 -27.56 -70.63
N ALA A 271 -7.71 -28.59 -71.35
CA ALA A 271 -8.55 -29.75 -71.66
C ALA A 271 -8.98 -30.52 -70.39
N THR A 272 -8.09 -30.66 -69.41
CA THR A 272 -8.37 -31.35 -68.13
C THR A 272 -9.32 -30.54 -67.25
N VAL A 273 -9.14 -29.22 -67.16
CA VAL A 273 -10.05 -28.31 -66.44
C VAL A 273 -11.44 -28.32 -67.09
N THR A 274 -11.52 -28.34 -68.41
CA THR A 274 -12.79 -28.38 -69.15
C THR A 274 -13.50 -29.73 -68.99
N ALA A 275 -12.76 -30.85 -68.98
CA ALA A 275 -13.30 -32.18 -68.72
C ALA A 275 -13.83 -32.32 -67.28
N ASN A 276 -13.06 -31.84 -66.29
CA ASN A 276 -13.47 -31.85 -64.88
C ASN A 276 -14.69 -30.95 -64.64
N ARG A 277 -14.78 -29.81 -65.32
CA ARG A 277 -15.96 -28.93 -65.27
C ARG A 277 -17.20 -29.61 -65.86
N ARG A 278 -17.07 -30.35 -66.97
CA ARG A 278 -18.18 -31.14 -67.54
C ARG A 278 -18.65 -32.26 -66.61
N GLU A 279 -17.73 -32.98 -65.96
CA GLU A 279 -18.10 -34.03 -65.01
C GLU A 279 -18.69 -33.47 -63.71
N ALA A 280 -18.21 -32.32 -63.24
CA ALA A 280 -18.82 -31.59 -62.12
C ALA A 280 -20.25 -31.12 -62.47
N TYR A 281 -20.47 -30.57 -63.67
CA TYR A 281 -21.82 -30.21 -64.12
C TYR A 281 -22.73 -31.43 -64.29
N LYS A 282 -22.25 -32.55 -64.84
CA LYS A 282 -23.04 -33.79 -64.92
C LYS A 282 -23.41 -34.32 -63.53
N THR A 283 -22.50 -34.21 -62.57
CA THR A 283 -22.72 -34.64 -61.18
C THR A 283 -23.74 -33.74 -60.48
N LEU A 284 -23.64 -32.42 -60.66
CA LEU A 284 -24.61 -31.45 -60.17
C LEU A 284 -26.00 -31.66 -60.80
N ILE A 285 -26.07 -31.92 -62.11
CA ILE A 285 -27.34 -32.22 -62.79
C ILE A 285 -27.97 -33.51 -62.25
N LYS A 286 -27.16 -34.56 -61.99
CA LYS A 286 -27.65 -35.80 -61.36
C LYS A 286 -28.12 -35.57 -59.91
N GLN A 287 -27.41 -34.76 -59.13
CA GLN A 287 -27.81 -34.41 -57.75
C GLN A 287 -29.08 -33.54 -57.72
N LEU A 288 -29.21 -32.57 -58.63
CA LEU A 288 -30.41 -31.76 -58.78
C LEU A 288 -31.62 -32.60 -59.22
N ALA A 289 -31.41 -33.59 -60.10
CA ALA A 289 -32.45 -34.54 -60.48
C ALA A 289 -32.87 -35.47 -59.32
N ALA A 290 -31.96 -35.78 -58.40
CA ALA A 290 -32.24 -36.61 -57.22
C ALA A 290 -32.97 -35.84 -56.10
N LEU A 291 -32.78 -34.52 -56.01
CA LEU A 291 -33.43 -33.66 -55.01
C LEU A 291 -34.86 -33.29 -55.38
N ASN A 292 -35.30 -33.55 -56.62
CA ASN A 292 -36.66 -33.23 -57.06
C ASN A 292 -37.22 -34.29 -58.02
N PRO A 293 -37.66 -35.46 -57.52
CA PRO A 293 -38.10 -36.58 -58.35
C PRO A 293 -39.39 -36.33 -59.14
N ASP A 294 -40.11 -35.22 -58.90
CA ASP A 294 -41.45 -34.98 -59.44
C ASP A 294 -41.55 -33.87 -60.50
N SER A 295 -40.43 -33.52 -61.15
CA SER A 295 -40.46 -32.57 -62.29
C SER A 295 -40.41 -33.27 -63.65
N ARG A 296 -41.26 -34.28 -63.86
CA ARG A 296 -41.75 -34.59 -65.21
C ARG A 296 -42.90 -33.66 -65.56
N ASP A 297 -42.62 -32.40 -65.88
CA ASP A 297 -43.42 -31.73 -66.92
C ASP A 297 -42.77 -30.45 -67.46
N ARG A 298 -42.75 -30.36 -68.79
CA ARG A 298 -42.83 -29.12 -69.61
C ARG A 298 -41.73 -28.04 -69.48
N ARG A 299 -40.72 -28.14 -70.35
CA ARG A 299 -40.58 -27.36 -71.63
C ARG A 299 -39.11 -27.21 -72.03
N THR A 300 -38.76 -27.83 -73.16
CA THR A 300 -37.56 -27.55 -73.96
C THR A 300 -37.61 -26.12 -74.53
N PRO A 301 -36.57 -25.27 -74.35
CA PRO A 301 -36.32 -24.16 -75.24
C PRO A 301 -35.66 -24.67 -76.51
N ARG A 302 -36.34 -24.42 -77.63
CA ARG A 302 -35.93 -24.76 -79.00
C ARG A 302 -34.71 -23.93 -79.37
N PHE A 303 -33.64 -24.58 -79.82
CA PHE A 303 -32.51 -23.94 -80.49
C PHE A 303 -33.03 -23.18 -81.72
N GLY A 304 -32.73 -21.88 -81.80
CA GLY A 304 -32.80 -21.10 -83.03
C GLY A 304 -31.43 -21.17 -83.70
N GLU A 305 -31.40 -21.82 -84.86
CA GLU A 305 -30.34 -21.72 -85.85
C GLU A 305 -30.23 -20.26 -86.33
N TYR A 306 -29.01 -19.72 -86.35
CA TYR A 306 -28.36 -18.96 -87.44
C TYR A 306 -26.98 -18.50 -86.97
#